data_AF-C3YLU6-F1
#
_entry.id   AF-C3YLU6-F1
#
_cell.length_a   1.000
_cell.length_b   1.000
_cell.length_c   1.000
_cell.angle_alpha   90.00
_cell.angle_beta   90.00
_cell.angle_gamma   90.00
#
_symmetry.space_group_name_H-M   'P 1'
#
loop_
_entity.id
_entity.type
_entity.pdbx_description
1 polymer ?
#
loop_
_entity_poly.entity_id
_entity_poly.type
_entity_poly.pdbx_seq_one_letter_code
_entity_poly.pdbx_strand_id
1 'polypeptide(L)'
;ENLCKQLVENVQTQDGVPDWLLGHYALIRYEDVAMAPAAMTEKLYYFIGTEGDEAVSNWLEKNTNATEPDKNVYSRKRNSRDTVDAWRRNLSLSAVLKIQKICRDALEMFGYRTVQGQAELTNLSLSLVGDMEKNLVQIS
;
A
#
# COMPACT_ATOMS: atom_id res chain seq x y z
N GLU A 1 17.02 11.02 8.24
CA GLU A 1 16.53 11.97 7.21
C GLU A 1 16.50 11.39 5.78
N ASN A 2 16.65 10.07 5.54
CA ASN A 2 16.85 9.53 4.18
C ASN A 2 15.80 8.50 3.70
N LEU A 3 14.72 8.25 4.44
CA LEU A 3 13.80 7.15 4.09
C LEU A 3 13.10 7.35 2.74
N CYS A 4 12.53 8.53 2.48
CA CYS A 4 11.77 8.78 1.25
C CYS A 4 12.65 8.74 0.00
N LYS A 5 13.88 9.25 0.11
CA LYS A 5 14.87 9.13 -0.95
C LYS A 5 15.27 7.67 -1.20
N GLN A 6 15.49 6.88 -0.14
CA GLN A 6 15.75 5.44 -0.28
C GLN A 6 14.59 4.68 -0.93
N LEU A 7 13.33 5.06 -0.63
CA LEU A 7 12.18 4.45 -1.30
C LEU A 7 12.24 4.67 -2.81
N VAL A 8 12.54 5.90 -3.26
CA VAL A 8 12.70 6.24 -4.67
C VAL A 8 13.90 5.55 -5.31
N GLU A 9 15.03 5.44 -4.60
CA GLU A 9 16.25 4.82 -5.14
C GLU A 9 16.17 3.29 -5.24
N ASN A 10 15.36 2.64 -4.39
CA ASN A 10 15.30 1.18 -4.33
C ASN A 10 14.29 0.56 -5.30
N VAL A 11 13.42 1.35 -5.94
CA VAL A 11 12.46 0.80 -6.90
C VAL A 11 13.12 0.39 -8.21
N GLN A 12 12.51 -0.56 -8.89
CA GLN A 12 12.88 -0.94 -10.25
C GLN A 12 11.92 -0.32 -11.24
N THR A 13 12.46 0.19 -12.35
CA THR A 13 11.69 0.71 -13.47
C THR A 13 11.80 -0.22 -14.68
N GLN A 14 10.80 -0.22 -15.55
CA GLN A 14 10.73 -1.09 -16.74
C GLN A 14 11.94 -0.91 -17.68
N ASP A 15 12.50 0.30 -17.73
CA ASP A 15 13.67 0.66 -18.54
C ASP A 15 15.01 0.42 -17.84
N GLY A 16 15.02 0.25 -16.53
CA GLY A 16 16.22 0.12 -15.71
C GLY A 16 16.40 -1.25 -15.03
N VAL A 17 15.40 -2.12 -15.09
CA VAL A 17 15.45 -3.43 -14.42
C VAL A 17 16.48 -4.35 -15.09
N PRO A 18 17.45 -4.90 -14.35
CA PRO A 18 18.40 -5.87 -14.90
C PRO A 18 17.73 -7.18 -15.31
N ASP A 19 18.26 -7.85 -16.34
CA ASP A 19 17.72 -9.12 -16.86
C ASP A 19 17.52 -10.20 -15.78
N TRP A 20 18.43 -10.29 -14.82
CA TRP A 20 18.36 -11.28 -13.73
C TRP A 20 17.24 -11.00 -12.73
N LEU A 21 16.72 -9.78 -12.69
CA LEU A 21 15.68 -9.34 -11.76
C LEU A 21 14.30 -9.31 -12.42
N LEU A 22 14.25 -9.30 -13.75
CA LEU A 22 13.02 -9.36 -14.52
C LEU A 22 12.22 -10.63 -14.17
N GLY A 23 10.94 -10.47 -13.83
CA GLY A 23 10.09 -11.59 -13.37
C GLY A 23 10.39 -12.09 -11.95
N HIS A 24 11.42 -11.56 -11.29
CA HIS A 24 11.82 -11.91 -9.92
C HIS A 24 11.63 -10.76 -8.92
N TYR A 25 11.22 -9.59 -9.41
CA TYR A 25 10.85 -8.42 -8.62
C TYR A 25 9.43 -7.99 -8.91
N ALA A 26 8.70 -7.63 -7.86
CA ALA A 26 7.42 -6.95 -7.97
C ALA A 26 7.28 -5.93 -6.85
N LEU A 27 7.00 -4.68 -7.23
CA LEU A 27 6.59 -3.65 -6.28
C LEU A 27 5.13 -3.87 -5.90
N ILE A 28 4.88 -3.94 -4.59
CA ILE A 28 3.55 -4.11 -4.02
C ILE A 28 3.34 -3.04 -2.96
N ARG A 29 2.25 -2.29 -3.10
CA ARG A 29 1.84 -1.27 -2.15
C ARG A 29 0.85 -1.86 -1.14
N TYR A 30 1.07 -1.57 0.13
CA TYR A 30 0.29 -2.13 1.23
C TYR A 30 -1.21 -1.85 1.10
N GLU A 31 -1.56 -0.63 0.68
CA GLU A 31 -2.94 -0.18 0.53
C GLU A 31 -3.71 -1.02 -0.51
N ASP A 32 -3.07 -1.42 -1.60
CA ASP A 32 -3.72 -2.24 -2.64
C ASP A 32 -4.03 -3.65 -2.11
N VAL A 33 -3.11 -4.23 -1.32
CA VAL A 33 -3.32 -5.50 -0.61
C VAL A 33 -4.42 -5.38 0.44
N ALA A 34 -4.44 -4.30 1.20
CA ALA A 34 -5.44 -4.07 2.23
C ALA A 34 -6.84 -3.86 1.65
N MET A 35 -6.95 -3.22 0.48
CA MET A 35 -8.21 -2.88 -0.18
C MET A 35 -8.78 -4.02 -1.03
N ALA A 36 -7.92 -4.88 -1.60
CA ALA A 36 -8.33 -6.03 -2.39
C ALA A 36 -7.51 -7.30 -2.06
N PRO A 37 -7.60 -7.85 -0.83
CA PRO A 37 -6.75 -8.95 -0.38
C PRO A 37 -6.81 -10.20 -1.27
N ALA A 38 -8.01 -10.59 -1.71
CA ALA A 38 -8.22 -11.76 -2.56
C ALA A 38 -7.58 -11.57 -3.95
N ALA A 39 -7.87 -10.46 -4.63
CA ALA A 39 -7.32 -10.17 -5.95
C ALA A 39 -5.79 -10.01 -5.92
N MET A 40 -5.25 -9.35 -4.89
CA MET A 40 -3.80 -9.21 -4.74
C MET A 40 -3.12 -10.54 -4.40
N THR A 41 -3.81 -11.44 -3.70
CA THR A 41 -3.30 -12.79 -3.43
C THR A 41 -3.24 -13.63 -4.69
N GLU A 42 -4.25 -13.55 -5.56
CA GLU A 42 -4.22 -14.23 -6.86
C GLU A 42 -3.04 -13.75 -7.73
N LYS A 43 -2.83 -12.42 -7.80
CA LYS A 43 -1.67 -11.84 -8.50
C LYS A 43 -0.34 -12.31 -7.90
N LEU A 44 -0.26 -12.40 -6.58
CA LEU A 44 0.92 -12.93 -5.88
C LEU A 44 1.20 -14.37 -6.29
N TYR A 45 0.20 -15.26 -6.23
CA TYR A 45 0.32 -16.66 -6.65
C TYR A 45 0.78 -16.80 -8.09
N TYR A 46 0.19 -16.01 -9.00
CA TYR A 46 0.61 -15.95 -10.40
C TYR A 46 2.08 -15.53 -10.54
N PHE A 47 2.49 -14.47 -9.83
CA PHE A 47 3.85 -13.96 -9.86
C PHE A 47 4.89 -14.98 -9.38
N ILE A 48 4.59 -15.72 -8.30
CA ILE A 48 5.51 -16.74 -7.77
C ILE A 48 5.39 -18.11 -8.48
N GLY A 49 4.49 -18.24 -9.46
CA GLY A 49 4.34 -19.44 -10.29
C GLY A 49 3.75 -20.65 -9.56
N THR A 50 2.86 -20.43 -8.59
CA THR A 50 2.17 -21.51 -7.85
C THR A 50 0.67 -21.33 -7.93
N GLU A 51 -0.05 -22.46 -7.90
CA GLU A 51 -1.51 -22.46 -7.79
C GLU A 51 -1.94 -21.91 -6.43
N GLY A 52 -3.14 -21.31 -6.39
CA GLY A 52 -3.71 -20.80 -5.15
C GLY A 52 -4.10 -21.92 -4.21
N ASP A 53 -3.84 -21.73 -2.91
CA ASP A 53 -4.25 -22.65 -1.85
C ASP A 53 -5.58 -22.21 -1.23
N GLU A 54 -6.56 -23.11 -1.20
CA GLU A 54 -7.87 -22.90 -0.58
C GLU A 54 -7.75 -22.53 0.91
N ALA A 55 -6.76 -23.08 1.63
CA ALA A 55 -6.50 -22.75 3.02
C ALA A 55 -6.13 -21.27 3.19
N VAL A 56 -5.39 -20.70 2.24
CA VAL A 56 -5.01 -19.28 2.24
C VAL A 56 -6.21 -18.40 1.92
N SER A 57 -7.01 -18.76 0.92
CA SER A 57 -8.26 -18.05 0.61
C SER A 57 -9.23 -18.03 1.79
N ASN A 58 -9.43 -19.18 2.43
CA ASN A 58 -10.24 -19.33 3.64
C ASN A 58 -9.69 -18.53 4.82
N TRP A 59 -8.36 -18.44 4.95
CA TRP A 59 -7.72 -17.64 5.98
C TRP A 59 -7.91 -16.14 5.72
N LEU A 60 -7.78 -15.69 4.48
CA LEU A 60 -8.00 -14.29 4.09
C LEU A 60 -9.43 -13.86 4.42
N GLU A 61 -10.43 -14.62 3.96
CA GLU A 61 -11.84 -14.31 4.24
C GLU A 61 -12.10 -14.15 5.74
N LYS A 62 -11.52 -15.03 6.57
CA LYS A 62 -11.71 -15.02 8.03
C LYS A 62 -11.00 -13.87 8.75
N ASN A 63 -9.91 -13.32 8.20
CA ASN A 63 -9.03 -12.41 8.93
C ASN A 63 -8.98 -10.98 8.35
N THR A 64 -9.23 -10.79 7.05
CA THR A 64 -9.16 -9.46 6.40
C THR A 64 -10.54 -8.82 6.16
N ASN A 65 -11.63 -9.59 6.16
CA ASN A 65 -13.01 -9.10 6.07
C ASN A 65 -13.72 -9.07 7.44
N ALA A 66 -13.05 -8.57 8.48
CA ALA A 66 -13.68 -8.45 9.78
C ALA A 66 -14.65 -7.25 9.77
N THR A 67 -15.95 -7.52 9.65
CA THR A 67 -17.05 -6.55 9.83
C THR A 67 -17.06 -5.92 11.23
N GLU A 68 -16.43 -6.61 12.20
CA GLU A 68 -16.13 -6.06 13.52
C GLU A 68 -14.63 -6.26 13.85
N PRO A 69 -13.84 -5.18 13.99
CA PRO A 69 -12.48 -5.30 14.48
C PRO A 69 -12.50 -5.79 15.92
N ASP A 70 -11.80 -6.88 16.16
CA ASP A 70 -11.67 -7.47 17.49
C ASP A 70 -10.82 -6.53 18.37
N LYS A 71 -11.32 -6.19 19.57
CA LYS A 71 -10.69 -5.22 20.49
C LYS A 71 -9.39 -5.72 21.11
N ASN A 72 -9.02 -6.98 20.85
CA ASN A 72 -7.77 -7.55 21.30
C ASN A 72 -6.59 -7.05 20.42
N VAL A 73 -5.58 -6.45 21.05
CA VAL A 73 -4.37 -5.92 20.39
C VAL A 73 -3.62 -7.00 19.59
N TYR A 74 -3.75 -8.26 20.00
CA TYR A 74 -3.15 -9.43 19.34
C TYR A 74 -4.06 -10.11 18.31
N SER A 75 -5.27 -9.57 18.07
CA SER A 75 -6.17 -10.17 17.10
C SER A 75 -5.69 -9.96 15.68
N ARG A 76 -5.78 -11.04 14.90
CA ARG A 76 -5.52 -11.04 13.45
C ARG A 76 -6.73 -10.57 12.65
N LYS A 77 -7.91 -10.41 13.30
CA LYS A 77 -9.13 -9.85 12.71
C LYS A 77 -9.07 -8.32 12.74
N ARG A 78 -8.78 -7.71 11.60
CA ARG A 78 -8.81 -6.25 11.44
C ARG A 78 -9.59 -5.90 10.18
N ASN A 79 -10.34 -4.80 10.23
CA ASN A 79 -10.77 -4.14 9.00
C ASN A 79 -9.53 -3.46 8.41
N SER A 80 -8.92 -4.11 7.42
CA SER A 80 -7.69 -3.63 6.75
C SER A 80 -7.86 -2.22 6.18
N ARG A 81 -9.10 -1.82 5.84
CA ARG A 81 -9.45 -0.48 5.35
C ARG A 81 -9.32 0.56 6.46
N ASP A 82 -9.69 0.23 7.69
CA ASP A 82 -9.59 1.15 8.84
C ASP A 82 -8.12 1.40 9.25
N THR A 83 -7.23 0.46 8.96
CA THR A 83 -5.79 0.62 9.28
C THR A 83 -5.04 1.47 8.26
N VAL A 84 -5.46 1.49 6.99
CA VAL A 84 -4.81 2.29 5.93
C VAL A 84 -4.87 3.78 6.25
N ASP A 85 -6.04 4.27 6.67
CA ASP A 85 -6.25 5.70 6.94
C ASP A 85 -5.95 6.12 8.39
N ALA A 86 -5.49 5.21 9.26
CA ALA A 86 -5.30 5.47 10.68
C ALA A 86 -4.34 6.64 10.96
N TRP A 87 -3.31 6.83 10.12
CA TRP A 87 -2.35 7.93 10.24
C TRP A 87 -3.02 9.30 10.13
N ARG A 88 -4.13 9.42 9.39
CA ARG A 88 -4.85 10.69 9.17
C ARG A 88 -5.46 11.25 10.45
N ARG A 89 -5.76 10.38 11.43
CA ARG A 89 -6.26 10.77 12.75
C ARG A 89 -5.14 10.98 13.77
N ASN A 90 -3.99 10.36 13.56
CA ASN A 90 -2.88 10.33 14.52
C ASN A 90 -1.83 11.42 14.28
N LEU A 91 -1.74 11.96 13.06
CA LEU A 91 -0.79 13.00 12.70
C LEU A 91 -1.47 14.38 12.64
N SER A 92 -0.78 15.41 13.13
CA SER A 92 -1.21 16.79 12.95
C SER A 92 -1.07 17.23 11.49
N LEU A 93 -1.92 18.17 11.05
CA LEU A 93 -1.78 18.77 9.72
C LEU A 93 -0.37 19.33 9.49
N SER A 94 0.24 19.96 10.49
CA SER A 94 1.61 20.49 10.39
C SER A 94 2.66 19.40 10.11
N ALA A 95 2.52 18.23 10.74
CA ALA A 95 3.40 17.09 10.50
C ALA A 95 3.19 16.54 9.08
N VAL A 96 1.94 16.38 8.66
CA VAL A 96 1.57 15.89 7.32
C VAL A 96 2.12 16.82 6.23
N LEU A 97 1.90 18.14 6.35
CA LEU A 97 2.43 19.13 5.39
C LEU A 97 3.95 19.11 5.33
N LYS A 98 4.63 18.93 6.48
CA LYS A 98 6.09 18.80 6.51
C LYS A 98 6.57 17.52 5.80
N ILE A 99 5.92 16.38 6.05
CA ILE A 99 6.24 15.11 5.38
C ILE A 99 6.01 15.24 3.87
N GLN A 100 4.88 15.77 3.43
CA GLN A 100 4.58 15.99 2.01
C GLN A 100 5.60 16.89 1.32
N LYS A 101 6.15 17.87 2.05
CA LYS A 101 7.23 18.72 1.51
C LYS A 101 8.55 17.96 1.36
N ILE A 102 8.91 17.13 2.34
CA ILE A 102 10.18 16.39 2.34
C ILE A 102 10.15 15.19 1.39
N CYS A 103 9.01 14.51 1.31
CA CYS A 103 8.83 13.24 0.62
C CYS A 103 8.02 13.36 -0.67
N ARG A 104 7.97 14.56 -1.26
CA ARG A 104 7.14 14.84 -2.44
C ARG A 104 7.35 13.82 -3.55
N ASP A 105 8.60 13.65 -3.97
CA ASP A 105 8.97 12.77 -5.10
C ASP A 105 8.55 11.32 -4.83
N ALA A 106 8.77 10.82 -3.60
CA ALA A 106 8.32 9.49 -3.21
C ALA A 106 6.80 9.38 -3.25
N LEU A 107 6.09 10.35 -2.65
CA LEU A 107 4.63 10.32 -2.61
C LEU A 107 4.03 10.34 -4.01
N GLU A 108 4.54 11.19 -4.91
CA GLU A 108 4.11 11.26 -6.31
C GLU A 108 4.39 9.95 -7.05
N MET A 109 5.62 9.42 -6.95
CA MET A 109 6.02 8.17 -7.60
C MET A 109 5.14 6.98 -7.19
N PHE A 110 4.82 6.86 -5.90
CA PHE A 110 3.98 5.78 -5.35
C PHE A 110 2.47 6.10 -5.38
N GLY A 111 2.05 7.18 -6.05
CA GLY A 111 0.65 7.50 -6.28
C GLY A 111 -0.12 7.99 -5.04
N TYR A 112 0.57 8.54 -4.04
CA TYR A 112 -0.04 9.12 -2.85
C TYR A 112 -0.42 10.59 -3.08
N ARG A 113 -1.70 10.93 -2.88
CA ARG A 113 -2.23 12.29 -3.04
C ARG A 113 -1.99 13.12 -1.79
N THR A 114 -1.57 14.36 -1.98
CA THR A 114 -1.35 15.31 -0.89
C THR A 114 -2.64 15.96 -0.40
N VAL A 115 -2.71 16.28 0.89
CA VAL A 115 -3.74 17.13 1.47
C VAL A 115 -3.23 18.56 1.68
N GLN A 116 -4.11 19.55 1.53
CA GLN A 116 -3.81 20.97 1.69
C GLN A 116 -4.31 21.54 3.02
N GLY A 117 -5.25 20.86 3.68
CA GLY A 117 -5.89 21.37 4.89
C GLY A 117 -6.48 20.30 5.78
N GLN A 118 -6.93 20.73 6.96
CA GLN A 118 -7.48 19.84 7.98
C GLN A 118 -8.72 19.11 7.48
N ALA A 119 -9.57 19.77 6.70
CA ALA A 119 -10.79 19.19 6.16
C ALA A 119 -10.50 18.01 5.21
N GLU A 120 -9.50 18.13 4.34
CA GLU A 120 -9.07 17.03 3.47
C GLU A 120 -8.40 15.92 4.28
N LEU A 121 -7.57 16.26 5.26
CA LEU A 121 -6.91 15.29 6.13
C LEU A 121 -7.93 14.42 6.86
N THR A 122 -9.01 14.97 7.40
CA THR A 122 -9.99 14.22 8.19
C THR A 122 -11.11 13.58 7.38
N ASN A 123 -11.29 13.95 6.11
CA ASN A 123 -12.34 13.40 5.24
C ASN A 123 -11.98 12.00 4.74
N LEU A 124 -12.35 10.95 5.47
CA LEU A 124 -12.05 9.56 5.10
C LEU A 124 -12.76 9.05 3.84
N SER A 125 -13.77 9.78 3.35
CA SER A 125 -14.38 9.48 2.05
C SER A 125 -13.51 9.95 0.88
N LEU A 126 -12.52 10.82 1.13
CA LEU A 126 -11.52 11.21 0.15
C LEU A 126 -10.41 10.17 0.11
N SER A 127 -10.28 9.48 -1.02
CA SER A 127 -9.13 8.61 -1.28
C SER A 127 -7.87 9.43 -1.50
N LEU A 128 -6.86 9.16 -0.68
CA LEU A 128 -5.49 9.68 -0.84
C LEU A 128 -4.57 8.71 -1.60
N VAL A 129 -5.12 7.62 -2.11
CA VAL A 129 -4.41 6.61 -2.89
C VAL A 129 -4.87 6.72 -4.34
N GLY A 130 -3.92 6.92 -5.25
CA GLY A 130 -4.10 6.94 -6.69
C GLY A 130 -3.20 5.93 -7.39
N ASP A 131 -3.00 6.13 -8.69
CA ASP A 131 -2.15 5.26 -9.51
C ASP A 131 -0.68 5.58 -9.30
N MET A 132 0.14 4.55 -9.12
CA MET A 132 1.60 4.66 -9.13
C MET A 132 2.11 4.99 -10.54
N GLU A 133 3.34 5.50 -10.64
CA GLU A 133 3.98 5.73 -11.94
C GLU A 133 4.01 4.45 -12.80
N LYS A 134 3.68 4.60 -14.08
CA LYS A 134 3.50 3.48 -15.02
C LYS A 134 4.79 2.75 -15.38
N ASN A 135 5.93 3.42 -15.23
CA ASN A 135 7.25 2.85 -15.49
C ASN A 135 7.77 1.99 -14.33
N LEU A 136 7.09 1.94 -13.17
CA LEU A 136 7.51 1.06 -12.08
C LEU A 136 7.25 -0.41 -12.43
N VAL A 137 8.12 -1.30 -11.97
CA VAL A 137 7.91 -2.76 -12.06
C VAL A 137 6.94 -3.19 -10.98
N GLN A 138 5.65 -2.99 -11.26
CA GLN A 138 4.54 -3.35 -10.38
C GLN A 138 4.13 -4.81 -10.54
N ILE A 139 3.46 -5.37 -9.53
CA ILE A 139 2.83 -6.68 -9.67
C ILE A 139 1.67 -6.63 -10.67
N SER A 140 1.80 -7.41 -11.75
CA SER A 140 0.78 -7.55 -12.80
C SER A 140 -0.32 -8.50 -12.37
#